data_AF-A0A069ISK1-F1
#
_entry.id   AF-A0A069ISK1-F1
#
_cell.length_a   1.000
_cell.length_b   1.000
_cell.length_c   1.000
_cell.angle_alpha   90.00
_cell.angle_beta   90.00
_cell.angle_gamma   90.00
#
_symmetry.space_group_name_H-M   'P 1'
#
loop_
_entity.id
_entity.type
_entity.pdbx_description
1 polymer ?
#
loop_
_entity_poly.entity_id
_entity_poly.type
_entity_poly.pdbx_seq_one_letter_code
_entity_poly.pdbx_strand_id
1 'polypeptide(L)'
;MTELAAEVGLSATPVREALACLAGQGLIERRRGRGYFYPSLSPAEIIDLFELQLAYLHAALTLYPRGLTPLRKAAVAVDPLDGVQALFDAIINQSTNAALVLAHQRVVDRLKAVLKAERIHEETDGATVRTMVEVIVDGRIPALLGLLESYHERRCSRTTILVIEAA
;
A
#
# COMPACT_ATOMS: atom_id res chain seq x y z
N MET A 1 11.53 26.31 1.97
CA MET A 1 12.65 25.63 2.66
C MET A 1 12.88 26.24 4.03
N THR A 2 13.06 27.56 4.14
CA THR A 2 13.17 28.28 5.43
C THR A 2 11.92 28.16 6.30
N GLU A 3 10.74 28.24 5.69
CA GLU A 3 9.45 28.08 6.40
C GLU A 3 9.27 26.68 6.98
N LEU A 4 9.42 25.62 6.16
CA LEU A 4 9.40 24.24 6.64
C LEU A 4 10.46 23.97 7.73
N ALA A 5 11.67 24.50 7.56
CA ALA A 5 12.74 24.37 8.56
C ALA A 5 12.37 25.01 9.90
N ALA A 6 11.70 26.18 9.87
CA ALA A 6 11.16 26.81 11.07
C ALA A 6 10.04 25.98 11.71
N GLU A 7 9.14 25.42 10.91
CA GLU A 7 8.02 24.59 11.38
C GLU A 7 8.49 23.31 12.09
N VAL A 8 9.50 22.63 11.54
CA VAL A 8 10.06 21.41 12.16
C VAL A 8 11.15 21.69 13.21
N GLY A 9 11.48 22.96 13.45
CA GLY A 9 12.50 23.37 14.42
C GLY A 9 13.94 22.94 14.06
N LEU A 10 14.24 22.77 12.76
CA LEU A 10 15.55 22.33 12.26
C LEU A 10 16.19 23.37 11.35
N SER A 11 17.49 23.24 11.09
CA SER A 11 18.18 24.11 10.12
C SER A 11 17.92 23.66 8.67
N ALA A 12 18.25 24.52 7.70
CA ALA A 12 17.96 24.24 6.28
C ALA A 12 18.72 23.04 5.70
N THR A 13 19.88 22.68 6.27
CA THR A 13 20.72 21.55 5.80
C THR A 13 20.08 20.18 6.07
N PRO A 14 19.74 19.80 7.31
CA PRO A 14 19.09 18.52 7.59
C PRO A 14 17.72 18.39 6.92
N VAL A 15 16.96 19.48 6.80
CA VAL A 15 15.68 19.48 6.06
C VAL A 15 15.90 19.18 4.58
N ARG A 16 16.92 19.79 3.96
CA ARG A 16 17.26 19.53 2.56
C ARG A 16 17.76 18.10 2.33
N GLU A 17 18.52 17.53 3.27
CA GLU A 17 18.97 16.14 3.22
C GLU A 17 17.78 15.18 3.33
N ALA A 18 16.87 15.41 4.27
CA ALA A 18 15.65 14.63 4.41
C ALA A 18 14.80 14.69 3.13
N LEU A 19 14.58 15.87 2.57
CA LEU A 19 13.85 16.04 1.31
C LEU A 19 14.55 15.38 0.12
N ALA A 20 15.88 15.45 0.04
CA ALA A 20 16.65 14.73 -0.97
C ALA A 20 16.51 13.20 -0.82
N CYS A 21 16.50 12.69 0.41
CA CYS A 21 16.28 11.27 0.69
C CYS A 21 14.88 10.82 0.28
N LEU A 22 13.84 11.56 0.68
CA LEU A 22 12.46 11.29 0.27
C LEU A 22 12.29 11.34 -1.25
N ALA A 23 12.98 12.28 -1.91
CA ALA A 23 12.98 12.36 -3.37
C ALA A 23 13.70 11.16 -4.01
N GLY A 24 14.81 10.72 -3.44
CA GLY A 24 15.52 9.51 -3.86
C GLY A 24 14.70 8.22 -3.66
N GLN A 25 13.73 8.24 -2.74
CA GLN A 25 12.77 7.15 -2.51
C GLN A 25 11.52 7.24 -3.39
N GLY A 26 11.37 8.30 -4.18
CA GLY A 26 10.20 8.54 -5.04
C GLY A 26 8.93 8.93 -4.29
N LEU A 27 9.04 9.34 -3.02
CA LEU A 27 7.92 9.80 -2.19
C LEU A 27 7.54 11.25 -2.46
N ILE A 28 8.51 12.03 -2.92
CA ILE A 28 8.36 13.39 -3.41
C ILE A 28 9.23 13.56 -4.65
N GLU A 29 9.00 14.60 -5.43
CA GLU A 29 9.83 14.92 -6.59
C GLU A 29 10.44 16.30 -6.45
N ARG A 30 11.69 16.44 -6.93
CA ARG A 30 12.40 17.72 -6.95
C ARG A 30 12.19 18.39 -8.30
N ARG A 31 11.47 19.51 -8.32
CA ARG A 31 11.29 20.35 -9.51
C ARG A 31 12.30 21.49 -9.50
N ARG A 32 13.17 21.56 -10.50
CA ARG A 32 14.25 22.57 -10.58
C ARG A 32 13.67 23.99 -10.48
N GLY A 33 14.17 24.77 -9.53
CA GLY A 33 13.71 26.14 -9.27
C GLY A 33 12.36 26.27 -8.58
N ARG A 34 11.63 25.18 -8.32
CA ARG A 34 10.30 25.21 -7.69
C ARG A 34 10.22 24.50 -6.34
N GLY A 35 11.22 23.68 -5.99
CA GLY A 35 11.27 22.99 -4.69
C GLY A 35 10.92 21.51 -4.79
N TYR A 36 10.27 20.99 -3.76
CA TYR A 36 9.85 19.59 -3.66
C TYR A 36 8.33 19.49 -3.65
N PHE A 37 7.78 18.49 -4.34
CA PHE A 37 6.34 18.31 -4.54
C PHE A 37 5.95 16.85 -4.32
N TYR A 38 4.69 16.61 -3.96
CA TYR A 38 4.16 15.25 -4.02
C TYR A 38 4.10 14.81 -5.50
N PRO A 39 4.49 13.57 -5.85
CA PRO A 39 4.42 13.11 -7.22
C PRO A 39 2.95 12.97 -7.61
N SER A 40 2.54 13.55 -8.74
CA SER A 40 1.25 13.22 -9.35
C SER A 40 1.42 11.89 -10.08
N LEU A 41 0.93 10.80 -9.50
CA LEU A 41 0.96 9.51 -10.16
C LEU A 41 -0.01 9.50 -11.34
N SER A 42 0.49 9.15 -12.52
CA SER A 42 -0.34 8.86 -13.68
C SER A 42 -1.16 7.59 -13.47
N PRO A 43 -2.27 7.40 -14.21
CA PRO A 43 -3.04 6.16 -14.13
C PRO A 43 -2.19 4.91 -14.39
N ALA A 44 -1.24 4.97 -15.33
CA ALA A 44 -0.35 3.85 -15.63
C ALA A 44 0.55 3.50 -14.43
N GLU A 45 1.14 4.50 -13.77
CA GLU A 45 2.00 4.27 -12.59
C GLU A 45 1.21 3.70 -11.41
N ILE A 46 -0.05 4.07 -11.24
CA ILE A 46 -0.91 3.51 -10.20
C ILE A 46 -1.20 2.04 -10.49
N ILE A 47 -1.52 1.71 -11.76
CA ILE A 47 -1.71 0.32 -12.19
C ILE A 47 -0.45 -0.50 -11.92
N ASP A 48 0.73 -0.02 -12.32
CA ASP A 48 2.01 -0.69 -12.06
C ASP A 48 2.23 -0.95 -10.56
N LEU A 49 1.88 0.01 -9.70
CA LEU A 49 2.00 -0.12 -8.25
C LEU A 49 0.99 -1.10 -7.66
N PHE A 50 -0.24 -1.16 -8.18
CA PHE A 50 -1.25 -2.14 -7.78
C PHE A 50 -0.85 -3.55 -8.20
N GLU A 51 -0.36 -3.73 -9.42
CA GLU A 51 0.14 -5.02 -9.90
C GLU A 51 1.35 -5.49 -9.08
N LEU A 52 2.26 -4.57 -8.73
CA LEU A 52 3.40 -4.87 -7.88
C LEU A 52 2.97 -5.28 -6.46
N GLN A 53 1.96 -4.62 -5.88
CA GLN A 53 1.40 -5.01 -4.59
C GLN A 53 0.79 -6.42 -4.64
N LEU A 54 0.06 -6.76 -5.71
CA LEU A 54 -0.46 -8.11 -5.93
C LEU A 54 0.69 -9.14 -6.00
N ALA A 55 1.75 -8.83 -6.74
CA ALA A 55 2.93 -9.69 -6.82
C ALA A 55 3.58 -9.93 -5.44
N TYR A 56 3.62 -8.91 -4.57
CA TYR A 56 4.11 -9.06 -3.20
C TYR A 56 3.21 -9.93 -2.33
N LEU A 57 1.89 -9.85 -2.49
CA LEU A 57 0.95 -10.74 -1.81
C LEU A 57 1.12 -12.19 -2.27
N HIS A 58 1.28 -12.43 -3.58
CA HIS A 58 1.62 -13.75 -4.11
C HIS A 58 2.92 -14.27 -3.50
N ALA A 59 3.97 -13.46 -3.49
CA ALA A 59 5.24 -13.84 -2.89
C ALA A 59 5.09 -14.16 -1.39
N ALA A 60 4.36 -13.34 -0.64
CA ALA A 60 4.12 -13.57 0.80
C ALA A 60 3.39 -14.90 1.08
N LEU A 61 2.41 -15.25 0.24
CA LEU A 61 1.59 -16.45 0.39
C LEU A 61 2.27 -17.72 -0.15
N THR A 62 3.17 -17.59 -1.13
CA THR A 62 3.88 -18.72 -1.75
C THR A 62 5.20 -19.05 -1.07
N LEU A 63 5.95 -18.04 -0.61
CA LEU A 63 7.21 -18.22 0.11
C LEU A 63 7.01 -18.75 1.52
N TYR A 64 5.77 -18.93 1.95
CA TYR A 64 5.37 -19.15 3.33
C TYR A 64 5.78 -20.55 3.85
N PRO A 65 6.87 -20.67 4.64
CA PRO A 65 7.41 -21.97 5.05
C PRO A 65 6.91 -22.42 6.43
N ARG A 66 6.02 -21.65 7.08
CA ARG A 66 5.71 -21.76 8.52
C ARG A 66 4.29 -22.24 8.87
N GLY A 67 3.48 -22.58 7.86
CA GLY A 67 2.12 -23.09 8.05
C GLY A 67 1.12 -22.02 8.46
N LEU A 68 -0.17 -22.23 8.14
CA LEU A 68 -1.20 -21.17 8.11
C LEU A 68 -1.58 -20.55 9.46
N THR A 69 -1.12 -21.09 10.58
CA THR A 69 -1.57 -20.66 11.92
C THR A 69 -1.25 -19.19 12.24
N PRO A 70 0.00 -18.69 12.08
CA PRO A 70 0.29 -17.26 12.29
C PRO A 70 -0.48 -16.35 11.34
N LEU A 71 -0.62 -16.73 10.07
CA LEU A 71 -1.44 -16.01 9.08
C LEU A 71 -2.90 -15.89 9.50
N ARG A 72 -3.52 -17.00 9.94
CA ARG A 72 -4.90 -17.00 10.45
C ARG A 72 -5.06 -16.07 11.64
N LYS A 73 -4.15 -16.15 12.61
CA LYS A 73 -4.18 -15.31 13.80
C LYS A 73 -4.06 -13.82 13.44
N ALA A 74 -3.17 -13.49 12.52
CA ALA A 74 -2.99 -12.12 12.04
C ALA A 74 -4.22 -11.61 11.28
N ALA A 75 -4.78 -12.42 10.38
CA ALA A 75 -5.96 -12.06 9.59
C ALA A 75 -7.20 -11.83 10.44
N VAL A 76 -7.45 -12.68 11.45
CA VAL A 76 -8.58 -12.53 12.38
C VAL A 76 -8.44 -11.29 13.28
N ALA A 77 -7.21 -10.81 13.50
CA ALA A 77 -6.97 -9.62 14.30
C ALA A 77 -7.20 -8.30 13.53
N VAL A 78 -7.39 -8.35 12.21
CA VAL A 78 -7.68 -7.17 11.39
C VAL A 78 -9.15 -6.80 11.56
N ASP A 79 -9.42 -5.56 11.98
CA ASP A 79 -10.78 -5.02 11.93
C ASP A 79 -11.20 -4.85 10.46
N PRO A 80 -12.32 -5.45 10.00
CA PRO A 80 -12.80 -5.26 8.64
C PRO A 80 -12.99 -3.78 8.24
N LEU A 81 -13.18 -2.87 9.20
CA LEU A 81 -13.36 -1.43 8.97
C LEU A 81 -12.04 -0.66 8.77
N ASP A 82 -10.90 -1.28 9.10
CA ASP A 82 -9.58 -0.75 8.76
C ASP A 82 -9.27 -0.87 7.26
N GLY A 83 -10.07 -1.64 6.53
CA GLY A 83 -10.02 -1.79 5.08
C GLY A 83 -9.01 -2.84 4.60
N VAL A 84 -8.98 -3.08 3.29
CA VAL A 84 -8.17 -4.16 2.70
C VAL A 84 -6.66 -3.98 2.90
N GLN A 85 -6.19 -2.72 3.00
CA GLN A 85 -4.76 -2.44 3.14
C GLN A 85 -4.21 -2.99 4.46
N ALA A 86 -4.99 -2.92 5.55
CA ALA A 86 -4.61 -3.51 6.82
C ALA A 86 -4.48 -5.04 6.73
N LEU A 87 -5.35 -5.69 5.96
CA LEU A 87 -5.23 -7.12 5.69
C LEU A 87 -4.00 -7.45 4.84
N PHE A 88 -3.69 -6.66 3.82
CA PHE A 88 -2.49 -6.85 2.99
C PHE A 88 -1.21 -6.71 3.82
N ASP A 89 -1.16 -5.71 4.70
CA ASP A 89 -0.05 -5.52 5.63
C ASP A 89 0.09 -6.73 6.56
N ALA A 90 -1.03 -7.24 7.09
CA ALA A 90 -1.04 -8.45 7.91
C ALA A 90 -0.48 -9.66 7.15
N ILE A 91 -0.95 -9.91 5.91
CA ILE A 91 -0.47 -11.03 5.07
C ILE A 91 1.04 -10.93 4.84
N ILE A 92 1.52 -9.76 4.39
CA ILE A 92 2.93 -9.58 4.02
C ILE A 92 3.85 -9.64 5.23
N ASN A 93 3.43 -9.10 6.38
CA ASN A 93 4.20 -9.19 7.63
C ASN A 93 4.40 -10.64 8.10
N GLN A 94 3.45 -11.54 7.80
CA GLN A 94 3.59 -12.95 8.14
C GLN A 94 4.60 -13.70 7.25
N SER A 95 4.98 -13.16 6.09
CA SER A 95 6.05 -13.76 5.27
C SER A 95 7.39 -13.87 6.01
N THR A 96 7.58 -13.07 7.07
CA THR A 96 8.85 -12.91 7.80
C THR A 96 10.05 -12.51 6.92
N ASN A 97 9.79 -12.12 5.67
CA ASN A 97 10.78 -11.61 4.75
C ASN A 97 10.86 -10.09 4.90
N ALA A 98 11.85 -9.61 5.66
CA ALA A 98 12.03 -8.18 5.92
C ALA A 98 12.19 -7.35 4.63
N ALA A 99 12.82 -7.91 3.58
CA ALA A 99 12.96 -7.21 2.31
C ALA A 99 11.61 -7.03 1.60
N LEU A 100 10.73 -8.05 1.67
CA LEU A 100 9.38 -7.97 1.10
C LEU A 100 8.52 -6.95 1.85
N VAL A 101 8.58 -6.94 3.19
CA VAL A 101 7.87 -5.96 4.03
C VAL A 101 8.29 -4.53 3.68
N LEU A 102 9.60 -4.27 3.57
CA LEU A 102 10.11 -2.94 3.22
C LEU A 102 9.78 -2.54 1.77
N ALA A 103 9.75 -3.50 0.84
CA ALA A 103 9.34 -3.23 -0.54
C ALA A 103 7.85 -2.85 -0.61
N HIS A 104 7.00 -3.59 0.10
CA HIS A 104 5.57 -3.29 0.22
C HIS A 104 5.31 -1.93 0.85
N GLN A 105 5.97 -1.58 1.95
CA GLN A 105 5.79 -0.27 2.58
C GLN A 105 6.06 0.88 1.61
N ARG A 106 7.10 0.77 0.77
CA ARG A 106 7.40 1.79 -0.26
C ARG A 106 6.30 1.92 -1.31
N VAL A 107 5.67 0.81 -1.69
CA VAL A 107 4.52 0.83 -2.61
C VAL A 107 3.32 1.51 -1.94
N VAL A 108 3.01 1.15 -0.69
CA VAL A 108 1.92 1.75 0.09
C VAL A 108 2.12 3.25 0.29
N ASP A 109 3.34 3.68 0.61
CA ASP A 109 3.66 5.08 0.81
C ASP A 109 3.44 5.90 -0.48
N ARG A 110 3.83 5.36 -1.64
CA ARG A 110 3.56 6.01 -2.94
C ARG A 110 2.06 6.05 -3.25
N LEU A 111 1.32 5.00 -2.89
CA LEU A 111 -0.13 4.90 -3.11
C LEU A 111 -0.99 5.61 -2.07
N LYS A 112 -0.40 6.23 -1.03
CA LYS A 112 -1.15 6.74 0.14
C LYS A 112 -2.31 7.68 -0.21
N ALA A 113 -2.11 8.60 -1.17
CA ALA A 113 -3.17 9.51 -1.63
C ALA A 113 -4.30 8.75 -2.34
N VAL A 114 -3.94 7.78 -3.19
CA VAL A 114 -4.87 6.94 -3.95
C VAL A 114 -5.67 6.04 -3.02
N LEU A 115 -5.02 5.39 -2.05
CA LEU A 115 -5.66 4.57 -1.02
C LEU A 115 -6.66 5.36 -0.18
N LYS A 116 -6.35 6.62 0.13
CA LYS A 116 -7.26 7.52 0.84
C LYS A 116 -8.51 7.83 0.01
N ALA A 117 -8.36 8.09 -1.29
CA ALA A 117 -9.48 8.33 -2.20
C ALA A 117 -10.32 7.06 -2.42
N GLU A 118 -9.67 5.90 -2.53
CA GLU A 118 -10.32 4.60 -2.65
C GLU A 118 -11.21 4.28 -1.44
N ARG A 119 -10.72 4.56 -0.22
CA ARG A 119 -11.47 4.34 1.02
C ARG A 119 -12.78 5.14 1.12
N ILE A 120 -12.89 6.27 0.43
CA ILE A 120 -14.14 7.06 0.37
C ILE A 120 -15.22 6.29 -0.41
N HIS A 121 -14.81 5.41 -1.32
CA HIS A 121 -15.67 4.72 -2.28
C HIS A 121 -15.76 3.21 -2.04
N GLU A 122 -15.07 2.68 -1.02
CA GLU A 122 -15.21 1.29 -0.61
C GLU A 122 -16.50 1.06 0.18
N GLU A 123 -16.98 -0.18 0.14
CA GLU A 123 -18.11 -0.62 0.96
C GLU A 123 -17.78 -0.39 2.44
N THR A 124 -18.53 0.50 3.08
CA THR A 124 -18.31 0.92 4.48
C THR A 124 -18.51 -0.22 5.48
N ASP A 125 -19.03 -1.36 5.04
CA ASP A 125 -19.28 -2.49 5.91
C ASP A 125 -18.05 -3.40 6.07
N GLY A 126 -17.01 -3.33 5.22
CA GLY A 126 -15.85 -4.22 5.27
C GLY A 126 -16.08 -5.64 4.71
N ALA A 127 -17.08 -5.85 3.85
CA ALA A 127 -17.43 -7.17 3.30
C ALA A 127 -16.28 -7.85 2.55
N THR A 128 -15.48 -7.08 1.79
CA THR A 128 -14.31 -7.61 1.08
C THR A 128 -13.29 -8.21 2.05
N VAL A 129 -12.97 -7.50 3.16
CA VAL A 129 -12.02 -7.98 4.17
C VAL A 129 -12.54 -9.25 4.83
N ARG A 130 -13.81 -9.28 5.24
CA ARG A 130 -14.44 -10.48 5.83
C ARG A 130 -14.33 -11.70 4.92
N THR A 131 -14.65 -11.52 3.64
CA THR A 131 -14.59 -12.60 2.65
C THR A 131 -13.17 -13.17 2.52
N MET A 132 -12.16 -12.31 2.46
CA MET A 132 -10.76 -12.76 2.39
C MET A 132 -10.30 -13.43 3.69
N VAL A 133 -10.68 -12.90 4.85
CA VAL A 133 -10.36 -13.49 6.16
C VAL A 133 -10.97 -14.88 6.31
N GLU A 134 -12.23 -15.09 5.91
CA GLU A 134 -12.88 -16.40 5.93
C GLU A 134 -12.09 -17.43 5.10
N VAL A 135 -11.66 -17.07 3.89
CA VAL A 135 -10.86 -17.94 3.03
C VAL A 135 -9.48 -18.26 3.64
N ILE A 136 -8.86 -17.30 4.34
CA ILE A 136 -7.62 -17.51 5.09
C ILE A 136 -7.84 -18.49 6.25
N VAL A 137 -8.93 -18.33 7.00
CA VAL A 137 -9.30 -19.20 8.13
C VAL A 137 -9.49 -20.64 7.64
N ASP A 138 -10.21 -20.83 6.54
CA ASP A 138 -10.38 -22.15 5.90
C ASP A 138 -9.07 -22.73 5.35
N GLY A 139 -8.04 -21.89 5.18
CA GLY A 139 -6.75 -22.29 4.62
C GLY A 139 -6.75 -22.53 3.11
N ARG A 140 -7.71 -21.95 2.39
CA ARG A 140 -7.88 -22.11 0.94
C ARG A 140 -7.04 -21.07 0.18
N ILE A 141 -5.71 -21.16 0.28
CA ILE A 141 -4.78 -20.19 -0.33
C ILE A 141 -5.03 -19.97 -1.84
N PRO A 142 -5.28 -21.00 -2.68
CA PRO A 142 -5.60 -20.75 -4.10
C PRO A 142 -6.85 -19.90 -4.31
N ALA A 143 -7.86 -20.07 -3.45
CA ALA A 143 -9.07 -19.24 -3.52
C ALA A 143 -8.80 -17.80 -3.06
N LEU A 144 -7.90 -17.61 -2.08
CA LEU A 144 -7.48 -16.27 -1.66
C LEU A 144 -6.75 -15.54 -2.80
N LEU A 145 -5.84 -16.23 -3.49
CA LEU A 145 -5.13 -15.65 -4.64
C LEU A 145 -6.12 -15.19 -5.73
N GLY A 146 -7.11 -16.01 -6.08
CA GLY A 146 -8.14 -15.59 -7.05
C GLY A 146 -8.99 -14.39 -6.58
N LEU A 147 -9.26 -14.27 -5.27
CA LEU A 147 -9.94 -13.09 -4.72
C LEU A 147 -9.06 -11.84 -4.79
N LEU A 148 -7.76 -11.96 -4.53
CA LEU A 148 -6.80 -10.87 -4.63
C LEU A 148 -6.64 -10.40 -6.07
N GLU A 149 -6.49 -11.32 -7.03
CA GLU A 149 -6.44 -11.02 -8.46
C GLU A 149 -7.69 -10.25 -8.90
N SER A 150 -8.88 -10.79 -8.59
CA SER A 150 -10.16 -10.15 -8.94
C SER A 150 -10.33 -8.77 -8.28
N TYR A 151 -9.86 -8.59 -7.04
CA TYR A 151 -9.89 -7.31 -6.35
C TYR A 151 -8.97 -6.29 -7.05
N HIS A 152 -7.74 -6.68 -7.38
CA HIS A 152 -6.79 -5.82 -8.06
C HIS A 152 -7.21 -5.47 -9.48
N GLU A 153 -7.83 -6.39 -10.24
CA GLU A 153 -8.40 -6.09 -11.57
C GLU A 153 -9.48 -5.01 -11.49
N ARG A 154 -10.42 -5.15 -10.54
CA ARG A 154 -11.45 -4.12 -10.31
C ARG A 154 -10.82 -2.77 -9.94
N ARG A 155 -9.82 -2.79 -9.07
CA ARG A 155 -9.10 -1.60 -8.62
C ARG A 155 -8.36 -0.91 -9.77
N CYS A 156 -7.66 -1.65 -10.62
CA CYS A 156 -6.99 -1.13 -11.82
C CYS A 156 -7.99 -0.52 -12.82
N SER A 157 -9.16 -1.12 -13.02
CA SER A 157 -10.20 -0.58 -13.93
C SER A 157 -10.77 0.78 -13.47
N ARG A 158 -10.66 1.11 -12.18
CA ARG A 158 -11.17 2.36 -11.58
C ARG A 158 -10.12 3.47 -11.48
N THR A 159 -8.88 3.20 -11.89
CA THR A 159 -7.75 4.11 -11.69
C THR A 159 -7.99 5.52 -12.23
N THR A 160 -8.66 5.65 -13.38
CA THR A 160 -8.97 6.96 -13.98
C THR A 160 -9.83 7.84 -13.05
N ILE A 161 -10.74 7.25 -12.28
CA ILE A 161 -11.58 7.96 -11.30
C ILE A 161 -10.73 8.34 -10.08
N LEU A 162 -9.93 7.41 -9.59
CA LEU A 162 -9.07 7.61 -8.41
C LEU A 162 -8.02 8.72 -8.63
N VAL A 163 -7.52 8.90 -9.85
CA VAL A 163 -6.58 9.98 -10.20
C VAL A 163 -7.24 11.36 -10.09
N ILE A 164 -8.51 11.50 -10.47
CA ILE A 164 -9.24 12.76 -10.41
C ILE A 164 -9.52 13.15 -8.95
N GLU A 165 -9.75 12.17 -8.09
CA GLU A 165 -10.11 12.38 -6.68
C GLU A 165 -8.90 12.51 -5.74
N ALA A 166 -7.74 12.01 -6.17
CA ALA A 166 -6.48 12.12 -5.43
C ALA A 166 -5.68 13.40 -5.72
N ALA A 167 -6.09 14.19 -6.72
CA ALA A 167 -5.47 15.45 -7.15
C ALA A 167 -5.96 16.65 -6.32
#